data_AF-A0A9P4H280-F1
#
_entry.id   AF-A0A9P4H280-F1
#
_cell.length_a   1.000
_cell.length_b   1.000
_cell.length_c   1.000
_cell.angle_alpha   90.00
_cell.angle_beta   90.00
_cell.angle_gamma   90.00
#
_symmetry.space_group_name_H-M   'P 1'
#
loop_
_entity.id
_entity.type
_entity.pdbx_description
1 polymer ?
#
loop_
_entity_poly.entity_id
_entity_poly.type
_entity_poly.pdbx_seq_one_letter_code
_entity_poly.pdbx_strand_id
1 'polypeptide(L)'
;MAHNPPRSRTAPRTSRAYSIASDSTYTPHATPPPPARRGAANGTRGIRAATVDTTEDTDIPTRDTQTRIPAHYSLPPTVPSSFHGDIGHTLDLILKFGLTLPTLRTHGLQAVLDTLSAPVKTCTNWPPLLRAVWAGSENSQTSRALIEEILFFATRVLMPEGIAENRNFMARLYERKKQLAIRLGLRYDMLREWEMDGSNHPLTVASLAPPVDGSIQVPAAPRVTSERARAFGRRALMPNVVATLIAAPPGGWTTHAVRERMKHHITALDSYLVLTDEQVAAWNDETVLGMCAQVVLQWQWLRENNRMLEEMETMGWEELEGSKEECEWILEEGRSKGGTGGGKVKVKDLEDGK
;
A
#
# COMPACT_ATOMS: atom_id res chain seq x y z
N MET A 1 -22.09 18.44 -68.10
CA MET A 1 -22.52 18.96 -66.78
C MET A 1 -22.37 17.84 -65.76
N ALA A 2 -21.37 17.92 -64.90
CA ALA A 2 -21.20 17.05 -63.74
C ALA A 2 -20.45 17.87 -62.66
N HIS A 3 -21.17 18.25 -61.60
CA HIS A 3 -20.62 18.96 -60.45
C HIS A 3 -20.18 17.94 -59.39
N ASN A 4 -18.89 17.93 -59.04
CA ASN A 4 -18.39 17.27 -57.84
C ASN A 4 -18.56 18.21 -56.63
N PRO A 5 -19.11 17.75 -55.50
CA PRO A 5 -19.11 18.54 -54.27
C PRO A 5 -17.77 18.38 -53.50
N PRO A 6 -17.38 19.40 -52.71
CA PRO A 6 -16.14 19.38 -51.96
C PRO A 6 -16.23 18.45 -50.74
N ARG A 7 -15.16 17.67 -50.52
CA ARG A 7 -14.95 16.84 -49.33
C ARG A 7 -14.74 17.73 -48.11
N SER A 8 -15.70 17.70 -47.18
CA SER A 8 -15.57 18.28 -45.84
C SER A 8 -14.54 17.50 -45.02
N ARG A 9 -13.54 18.21 -44.47
CA ARG A 9 -12.60 17.70 -43.46
C ARG A 9 -13.33 17.58 -42.13
N THR A 10 -13.59 16.35 -41.69
CA THR A 10 -13.97 16.07 -40.31
C THR A 10 -12.76 16.30 -39.40
N ALA A 11 -12.91 17.22 -38.45
CA ALA A 11 -11.97 17.41 -37.34
C ALA A 11 -11.98 16.18 -36.42
N PRO A 12 -10.83 15.77 -35.84
CA PRO A 12 -10.81 14.70 -34.86
C PRO A 12 -11.50 15.16 -33.58
N ARG A 13 -12.62 14.52 -33.23
CA ARG A 13 -13.25 14.62 -31.91
C ARG A 13 -12.31 13.98 -30.88
N THR A 14 -11.62 14.79 -30.11
CA THR A 14 -11.00 14.37 -28.84
C THR A 14 -12.10 14.26 -27.79
N SER A 15 -12.86 13.16 -27.80
CA SER A 15 -13.74 12.82 -26.68
C SER A 15 -12.91 12.19 -25.57
N ARG A 16 -12.56 13.02 -24.60
CA ARG A 16 -11.94 12.62 -23.33
C ARG A 16 -12.98 11.83 -22.53
N ALA A 17 -12.69 10.59 -22.19
CA ALA A 17 -13.48 9.86 -21.20
C ALA A 17 -13.12 10.42 -19.81
N TYR A 18 -13.87 11.42 -19.36
CA TYR A 18 -13.87 11.85 -17.97
C TYR A 18 -14.80 10.90 -17.21
N SER A 19 -14.24 10.00 -16.39
CA SER A 19 -15.04 9.26 -15.42
C SER A 19 -15.36 10.20 -14.25
N ILE A 20 -16.60 10.67 -14.18
CA ILE A 20 -17.11 11.61 -13.16
C ILE A 20 -17.18 10.92 -11.78
N ALA A 21 -17.04 9.59 -11.73
CA ALA A 21 -17.09 8.79 -10.51
C ALA A 21 -15.89 9.00 -9.57
N SER A 22 -14.82 9.69 -10.01
CA SER A 22 -13.60 9.91 -9.21
C SER A 22 -13.48 11.32 -8.60
N ASP A 23 -14.46 12.21 -8.80
CA ASP A 23 -14.46 13.55 -8.20
C ASP A 23 -14.97 13.51 -6.75
N SER A 24 -14.21 12.84 -5.88
CA SER A 24 -14.28 13.07 -4.44
C SER A 24 -13.67 14.45 -4.13
N THR A 25 -14.37 15.25 -3.32
CA THR A 25 -13.87 16.51 -2.72
C THR A 25 -12.60 16.33 -1.87
N TYR A 26 -12.13 15.09 -1.68
CA TYR A 26 -10.87 14.75 -1.04
C TYR A 26 -10.06 13.83 -1.96
N THR A 27 -9.58 14.38 -3.07
CA THR A 27 -8.39 13.85 -3.73
C THR A 27 -7.18 14.46 -3.03
N PRO A 28 -6.35 13.70 -2.27
CA PRO A 28 -5.03 14.20 -1.93
C PRO A 28 -4.36 14.56 -3.26
N HIS A 29 -3.84 15.78 -3.38
CA HIS A 29 -3.11 16.22 -4.57
C HIS A 29 -2.17 15.10 -4.99
N ALA A 30 -2.32 14.62 -6.24
CA ALA A 30 -1.37 13.69 -6.82
C ALA A 30 0.01 14.34 -6.69
N THR A 31 0.84 13.82 -5.78
CA THR A 31 2.22 14.26 -5.66
C THR A 31 2.84 14.04 -7.03
N PRO A 32 3.29 15.08 -7.74
CA PRO A 32 3.91 14.88 -9.04
C PRO A 32 5.10 13.95 -8.83
N PRO A 33 5.32 12.97 -9.73
CA PRO A 33 6.52 12.15 -9.65
C PRO A 33 7.74 13.08 -9.62
N PRO A 34 8.76 12.78 -8.79
CA PRO A 34 9.94 13.62 -8.68
C PRO A 34 10.51 13.87 -10.09
N PRO A 35 10.91 15.11 -10.42
CA PRO A 35 11.47 15.41 -11.73
C PRO A 35 12.69 14.51 -11.94
N ALA A 36 12.69 13.76 -13.04
CA ALA A 36 13.82 12.93 -13.45
C ALA A 36 15.05 13.85 -13.64
N ARG A 37 15.88 13.96 -12.60
CA ARG A 37 17.16 14.65 -12.70
C ARG A 37 18.06 13.83 -13.60
N ARG A 38 18.49 14.46 -14.70
CA ARG A 38 19.53 13.99 -15.60
C ARG A 38 20.69 13.39 -14.79
N GLY A 39 20.85 12.09 -14.88
CA GLY A 39 22.04 11.40 -14.37
C GLY A 39 23.27 11.97 -15.05
N ALA A 40 24.20 12.48 -14.24
CA ALA A 40 25.57 12.72 -14.67
C ALA A 40 26.17 11.39 -15.12
N ALA A 41 26.69 11.39 -16.34
CA ALA A 41 27.40 10.27 -16.94
C ALA A 41 28.63 9.90 -16.10
N ASN A 42 28.73 8.62 -15.72
CA ASN A 42 29.94 7.86 -15.37
C ASN A 42 29.46 6.45 -14.96
N GLY A 43 29.82 5.32 -15.54
CA GLY A 43 30.64 4.95 -16.68
C GLY A 43 30.39 3.45 -16.87
N THR A 44 30.30 3.00 -18.10
CA THR A 44 30.16 1.60 -18.49
C THR A 44 31.45 0.84 -18.19
N ARG A 45 31.36 -0.33 -17.53
CA ARG A 45 32.38 -1.38 -17.67
C ARG A 45 31.74 -2.76 -17.66
N GLY A 46 31.97 -3.47 -18.76
CA GLY A 46 31.37 -4.75 -19.09
C GLY A 46 31.85 -5.89 -18.20
N ILE A 47 30.92 -6.79 -17.92
CA ILE A 47 31.15 -8.06 -17.25
C ILE A 47 31.77 -9.02 -18.29
N ARG A 48 33.03 -9.41 -18.07
CA ARG A 48 33.61 -10.62 -18.67
C ARG A 48 33.75 -11.66 -17.57
N ALA A 49 33.25 -12.86 -17.84
CA ALA A 49 33.54 -14.06 -17.08
C ALA A 49 34.98 -14.51 -17.35
N ALA A 50 35.73 -14.85 -16.30
CA ALA A 50 36.82 -15.82 -16.31
C ALA A 50 37.24 -16.16 -14.87
N THR A 51 37.07 -17.44 -14.53
CA THR A 51 37.98 -18.36 -13.81
C THR A 51 38.72 -17.96 -12.52
N VAL A 52 38.71 -18.95 -11.63
CA VAL A 52 39.39 -19.12 -10.35
C VAL A 52 40.91 -18.91 -10.46
N ASP A 53 41.49 -18.14 -9.54
CA ASP A 53 42.79 -18.43 -8.92
C ASP A 53 42.92 -17.73 -7.56
N THR A 54 43.79 -18.29 -6.74
CA THR A 54 43.82 -18.26 -5.28
C THR A 54 44.60 -17.06 -4.70
N THR A 55 44.38 -16.80 -3.40
CA THR A 55 45.20 -16.04 -2.43
C THR A 55 45.33 -14.52 -2.61
N GLU A 56 44.76 -13.74 -1.68
CA GLU A 56 45.44 -13.18 -0.50
C GLU A 56 44.47 -12.26 0.27
N ASP A 57 44.44 -12.46 1.60
CA ASP A 57 43.63 -11.71 2.56
C ASP A 57 43.90 -10.21 2.47
N THR A 58 42.88 -9.46 2.07
CA THR A 58 42.75 -8.06 2.46
C THR A 58 41.38 -7.88 3.11
N ASP A 59 41.40 -7.81 4.43
CA ASP A 59 40.26 -7.38 5.26
C ASP A 59 39.90 -5.94 4.89
N ILE A 60 39.07 -5.80 3.86
CA ILE A 60 38.32 -4.58 3.62
C ILE A 60 37.19 -4.61 4.64
N PRO A 61 37.08 -3.61 5.56
CA PRO A 61 35.94 -3.54 6.44
C PRO A 61 34.70 -3.36 5.58
N THR A 62 33.94 -4.44 5.43
CA THR A 62 32.63 -4.45 4.80
C THR A 62 31.81 -3.43 5.53
N ARG A 63 31.67 -2.25 4.92
CA ARG A 63 30.84 -1.17 5.43
C ARG A 63 29.45 -1.79 5.55
N ASP A 64 29.01 -2.04 6.78
CA ASP A 64 27.68 -2.57 7.07
C ASP A 64 26.69 -1.67 6.34
N THR A 65 26.22 -2.12 5.18
CA THR A 65 25.07 -1.54 4.52
C THR A 65 23.90 -1.97 5.38
N GLN A 66 23.74 -1.32 6.53
CA GLN A 66 22.53 -1.42 7.33
C GLN A 66 21.38 -1.23 6.37
N THR A 67 20.62 -2.30 6.17
CA THR A 67 19.45 -2.28 5.33
C THR A 67 18.50 -1.25 5.92
N ARG A 68 18.22 -0.16 5.19
CA ARG A 68 17.30 0.90 5.62
C ARG A 68 15.86 0.40 5.83
N ILE A 69 15.57 -0.82 5.36
CA ILE A 69 14.30 -1.49 5.52
C ILE A 69 14.18 -1.99 6.97
N PRO A 70 13.09 -1.66 7.70
CA PRO A 70 12.88 -2.13 9.07
C PRO A 70 12.91 -3.66 9.18
N ALA A 71 13.48 -4.18 10.27
CA ALA A 71 13.73 -5.62 10.45
C ALA A 71 12.48 -6.51 10.36
N HIS A 72 11.30 -5.98 10.70
CA HIS A 72 10.04 -6.76 10.65
C HIS A 72 9.62 -7.16 9.22
N TYR A 73 10.15 -6.49 8.19
CA TYR A 73 9.96 -6.89 6.79
C TYR A 73 10.75 -8.13 6.38
N SER A 74 11.84 -8.42 7.11
CA SER A 74 12.68 -9.59 6.85
C SER A 74 12.17 -10.86 7.53
N LEU A 75 11.10 -10.75 8.34
CA LEU A 75 10.48 -11.90 8.98
C LEU A 75 9.73 -12.77 7.95
N PRO A 76 9.70 -14.11 8.12
CA PRO A 76 8.95 -14.97 7.22
C PRO A 76 7.44 -14.69 7.31
N PRO A 77 6.69 -14.71 6.19
CA PRO A 77 5.25 -14.51 6.22
C PRO A 77 4.52 -15.71 6.85
N THR A 78 3.37 -15.46 7.48
CA THR A 78 2.47 -16.52 7.95
C THR A 78 1.64 -17.04 6.77
N VAL A 79 1.73 -18.34 6.47
CA VAL A 79 0.99 -18.95 5.36
C VAL A 79 0.23 -20.21 5.83
N PRO A 80 -1.10 -20.29 5.63
CA PRO A 80 -1.95 -19.26 5.02
C PRO A 80 -2.04 -17.98 5.87
N SER A 81 -2.34 -16.85 5.23
CA SER A 81 -2.60 -15.59 5.93
C SER A 81 -3.76 -15.78 6.91
N SER A 82 -3.62 -15.21 8.10
CA SER A 82 -4.70 -15.18 9.10
C SER A 82 -5.71 -14.05 8.90
N PHE A 83 -5.62 -13.32 7.80
CA PHE A 83 -6.51 -12.23 7.42
C PHE A 83 -7.29 -12.65 6.17
N HIS A 84 -8.61 -12.51 6.22
CA HIS A 84 -9.49 -12.94 5.13
C HIS A 84 -9.49 -11.95 3.98
N GLY A 85 -9.42 -10.66 4.30
CA GLY A 85 -9.45 -9.59 3.31
C GLY A 85 -10.82 -9.43 2.66
N ASP A 86 -11.86 -9.40 3.50
CA ASP A 86 -13.26 -9.21 3.10
C ASP A 86 -14.01 -8.31 4.10
N ILE A 87 -14.84 -7.40 3.57
CA ILE A 87 -15.63 -6.46 4.38
C ILE A 87 -16.68 -7.16 5.24
N GLY A 88 -17.33 -8.22 4.75
CA GLY A 88 -18.32 -8.98 5.51
C GLY A 88 -17.70 -9.58 6.77
N HIS A 89 -16.55 -10.22 6.62
CA HIS A 89 -15.77 -10.73 7.74
C HIS A 89 -15.36 -9.62 8.73
N THR A 90 -14.95 -8.46 8.21
CA THR A 90 -14.58 -7.31 9.06
C THR A 90 -15.76 -6.79 9.89
N LEU A 91 -16.97 -6.74 9.31
CA LEU A 91 -18.19 -6.35 10.03
C LEU A 91 -18.56 -7.37 11.10
N ASP A 92 -18.45 -8.66 10.82
CA ASP A 92 -18.65 -9.72 11.81
C ASP A 92 -17.66 -9.61 12.98
N LEU A 93 -16.40 -9.25 12.69
CA LEU A 93 -15.39 -9.02 13.71
C LEU A 93 -15.72 -7.79 14.58
N ILE A 94 -16.27 -6.72 14.02
CA ILE A 94 -16.73 -5.53 14.78
C ILE A 94 -17.87 -5.93 15.72
N LEU A 95 -18.86 -6.68 15.23
CA LEU A 95 -19.96 -7.18 16.04
C LEU A 95 -19.46 -8.09 17.16
N LYS A 96 -18.57 -9.03 16.84
CA LYS A 96 -17.95 -9.93 17.81
C LYS A 96 -17.17 -9.16 18.88
N PHE A 97 -16.42 -8.13 18.49
CA PHE A 97 -15.70 -7.26 19.42
C PHE A 97 -16.65 -6.55 20.40
N GLY A 98 -17.80 -6.05 19.91
CA GLY A 98 -18.85 -5.50 20.77
C GLY A 98 -19.42 -6.52 21.76
N LEU A 99 -19.52 -7.79 21.35
CA LEU A 99 -19.99 -8.89 22.19
C LEU A 99 -18.94 -9.41 23.18
N THR A 100 -17.65 -9.15 22.98
CA THR A 100 -16.58 -9.55 23.92
C THR A 100 -16.33 -8.54 25.05
N LEU A 101 -16.96 -7.36 24.98
CA LEU A 101 -16.93 -6.33 26.02
C LEU A 101 -18.20 -6.25 26.93
N PRO A 102 -19.00 -7.32 27.23
CA PRO A 102 -20.28 -7.18 27.96
C PRO A 102 -20.14 -6.63 29.37
N THR A 103 -19.03 -6.88 30.05
CA THR A 103 -18.75 -6.38 31.40
C THR A 103 -18.45 -4.88 31.43
N LEU A 104 -18.19 -4.28 30.26
CA LEU A 104 -17.86 -2.88 30.08
C LEU A 104 -18.80 -2.21 29.07
N ARG A 105 -20.10 -2.48 29.12
CA ARG A 105 -21.10 -1.66 28.40
C ARG A 105 -21.11 -0.25 28.98
N THR A 106 -20.07 0.50 28.68
CA THR A 106 -19.89 1.90 29.02
C THR A 106 -20.69 2.74 28.05
N HIS A 107 -21.18 3.88 28.55
CA HIS A 107 -21.80 4.86 27.68
C HIS A 107 -20.79 5.27 26.58
N GLY A 108 -21.23 5.27 25.32
CA GLY A 108 -20.42 5.70 24.17
C GLY A 108 -19.80 4.57 23.32
N LEU A 109 -19.53 3.38 23.86
CA LEU A 109 -18.91 2.30 23.06
C LEU A 109 -19.81 1.87 21.89
N GLN A 110 -21.12 1.79 22.13
CA GLN A 110 -22.08 1.45 21.08
C GLN A 110 -22.02 2.45 19.91
N ALA A 111 -21.89 3.75 20.20
CA ALA A 111 -21.78 4.77 19.14
C ALA A 111 -20.52 4.59 18.29
N VAL A 112 -19.40 4.16 18.89
CA VAL A 112 -18.19 3.80 18.15
C VAL A 112 -18.43 2.58 17.26
N LEU A 113 -19.03 1.51 17.79
CA LEU A 113 -19.32 0.28 17.04
C LEU A 113 -20.31 0.51 15.89
N ASP A 114 -21.36 1.30 16.14
CA ASP A 114 -22.34 1.68 15.13
C ASP A 114 -21.66 2.48 14.01
N THR A 115 -20.77 3.41 14.37
CA THR A 115 -20.02 4.22 13.41
C THR A 115 -19.03 3.40 12.60
N LEU A 116 -18.35 2.43 13.22
CA LEU A 116 -17.46 1.50 12.52
C LEU A 116 -18.23 0.59 11.55
N SER A 117 -19.44 0.18 11.93
CA SER A 117 -20.26 -0.75 11.12
C SER A 117 -20.98 -0.05 9.97
N ALA A 118 -21.37 1.21 10.16
CA ALA A 118 -22.04 2.03 9.14
C ALA A 118 -21.19 2.24 7.88
N PRO A 119 -21.78 2.63 6.74
CA PRO A 119 -21.04 3.10 5.58
C PRO A 119 -20.07 4.23 5.94
N VAL A 120 -18.91 4.28 5.29
CA VAL A 120 -17.85 5.24 5.62
C VAL A 120 -18.33 6.68 5.44
N LYS A 121 -18.02 7.52 6.41
CA LYS A 121 -18.17 8.97 6.36
C LYS A 121 -16.81 9.59 6.59
N THR A 122 -16.24 10.22 5.56
CA THR A 122 -14.88 10.79 5.61
C THR A 122 -14.73 11.96 6.58
N CYS A 123 -15.85 12.55 7.01
CA CYS A 123 -15.91 13.65 7.97
C CYS A 123 -16.26 13.21 9.40
N THR A 124 -16.20 11.91 9.72
CA THR A 124 -16.46 11.43 11.08
C THR A 124 -15.50 12.06 12.08
N ASN A 125 -16.06 12.74 13.09
CA ASN A 125 -15.30 13.34 14.18
C ASN A 125 -15.04 12.28 15.26
N TRP A 126 -13.94 11.54 15.13
CA TRP A 126 -13.56 10.45 16.05
C TRP A 126 -13.26 10.90 17.49
N PRO A 127 -12.55 12.02 17.76
CA PRO A 127 -12.20 12.39 19.13
C PRO A 127 -13.41 12.53 20.09
N PRO A 128 -14.53 13.20 19.74
CA PRO A 128 -15.72 13.22 20.59
C PRO A 128 -16.34 11.84 20.85
N LEU A 129 -16.38 10.96 19.85
CA LEU A 129 -16.91 9.60 20.01
C LEU A 129 -16.07 8.80 21.01
N LEU A 130 -14.75 8.87 20.89
CA LEU A 130 -13.83 8.19 21.80
C LEU A 130 -13.81 8.84 23.20
N ARG A 131 -13.95 10.17 23.30
CA ARG A 131 -14.13 10.85 24.59
C ARG A 131 -15.42 10.43 25.28
N ALA A 132 -16.49 10.15 24.54
CA ALA A 132 -17.72 9.65 25.14
C ALA A 132 -17.51 8.27 25.77
N VAL A 133 -16.75 7.37 25.12
CA VAL A 133 -16.32 6.10 25.72
C VAL A 133 -15.52 6.33 26.99
N TRP A 134 -14.60 7.30 26.97
CA TRP A 134 -13.77 7.65 28.12
C TRP A 134 -14.61 8.18 29.30
N ALA A 135 -15.53 9.11 29.04
CA ALA A 135 -16.39 9.70 30.07
C ALA A 135 -17.46 8.74 30.58
N GLY A 136 -17.81 7.71 29.79
CA GLY A 136 -18.86 6.74 30.11
C GLY A 136 -18.46 5.66 31.11
N SER A 137 -17.24 5.68 31.64
CA SER A 137 -16.77 4.74 32.66
C SER A 137 -16.45 5.49 33.96
N GLU A 138 -16.90 4.94 35.09
CA GLU A 138 -16.65 5.50 36.42
C GLU A 138 -15.18 5.40 36.85
N ASN A 139 -14.40 4.53 36.20
CA ASN A 139 -13.00 4.29 36.52
C ASN A 139 -12.10 4.73 35.35
N SER A 140 -11.17 5.66 35.60
CA SER A 140 -10.22 6.16 34.60
C SER A 140 -9.35 5.06 34.01
N GLN A 141 -8.96 4.06 34.82
CA GLN A 141 -8.17 2.92 34.35
C GLN A 141 -8.98 2.04 33.38
N THR A 142 -10.27 1.86 33.64
CA THR A 142 -11.19 1.13 32.76
C THR A 142 -11.45 1.90 31.47
N SER A 143 -11.59 3.23 31.55
CA SER A 143 -11.76 4.13 30.41
C SER A 143 -10.59 4.03 29.45
N ARG A 144 -9.38 4.21 29.99
CA ARG A 144 -8.14 4.03 29.25
C ARG A 144 -8.06 2.64 28.65
N ALA A 145 -8.43 1.64 29.44
CA ALA A 145 -8.33 0.27 28.99
C ALA A 145 -9.15 -0.01 27.73
N LEU A 146 -10.38 0.53 27.68
CA LEU A 146 -11.25 0.42 26.53
C LEU A 146 -10.69 1.11 25.29
N ILE A 147 -10.12 2.31 25.42
CA ILE A 147 -9.53 3.00 24.26
C ILE A 147 -8.32 2.24 23.73
N GLU A 148 -7.50 1.68 24.60
CA GLU A 148 -6.41 0.79 24.18
C GLU A 148 -6.94 -0.45 23.45
N GLU A 149 -8.02 -1.08 23.92
CA GLU A 149 -8.63 -2.21 23.21
C GLU A 149 -9.15 -1.80 21.83
N ILE A 150 -9.80 -0.64 21.69
CA ILE A 150 -10.26 -0.12 20.39
C ILE A 150 -9.07 0.13 19.47
N LEU A 151 -8.00 0.72 19.99
CA LEU A 151 -6.77 0.94 19.24
C LEU A 151 -6.18 -0.39 18.74
N PHE A 152 -6.02 -1.38 19.63
CA PHE A 152 -5.47 -2.68 19.24
C PHE A 152 -6.39 -3.49 18.33
N PHE A 153 -7.70 -3.34 18.47
CA PHE A 153 -8.66 -3.90 17.53
C PHE A 153 -8.46 -3.27 16.14
N ALA A 154 -8.30 -1.96 16.06
CA ALA A 154 -8.02 -1.28 14.80
C ALA A 154 -6.67 -1.70 14.17
N THR A 155 -5.60 -1.80 14.97
CA THR A 155 -4.25 -2.10 14.46
C THR A 155 -3.98 -3.56 14.17
N ARG A 156 -4.57 -4.47 14.95
CA ARG A 156 -4.32 -5.93 14.82
C ARG A 156 -5.39 -6.65 14.03
N VAL A 157 -6.55 -6.02 13.81
CA VAL A 157 -7.69 -6.65 13.13
C VAL A 157 -8.12 -5.81 11.94
N LEU A 158 -8.66 -4.61 12.18
CA LEU A 158 -9.34 -3.85 11.13
C LEU A 158 -8.41 -3.41 9.98
N MET A 159 -7.26 -2.83 10.29
CA MET A 159 -6.30 -2.40 9.27
C MET A 159 -5.72 -3.58 8.49
N PRO A 160 -5.23 -4.67 9.12
CA PRO A 160 -4.78 -5.84 8.38
C PRO A 160 -5.84 -6.44 7.45
N GLU A 161 -7.09 -6.58 7.89
CA GLU A 161 -8.18 -7.07 7.03
C GLU A 161 -8.40 -6.12 5.83
N GLY A 162 -8.44 -4.80 6.07
CA GLY A 162 -8.58 -3.82 4.98
C GLY A 162 -7.40 -3.81 4.01
N ILE A 163 -6.17 -4.04 4.49
CA ILE A 163 -4.97 -4.12 3.63
C ILE A 163 -5.02 -5.40 2.79
N ALA A 164 -5.38 -6.53 3.40
CA ALA A 164 -5.54 -7.80 2.69
C ALA A 164 -6.61 -7.69 1.60
N GLU A 165 -7.75 -7.06 1.90
CA GLU A 165 -8.82 -6.77 0.94
C GLU A 165 -8.32 -5.90 -0.22
N ASN A 166 -7.63 -4.79 0.08
CA ASN A 166 -7.06 -3.90 -0.93
C ASN A 166 -6.12 -4.66 -1.88
N ARG A 167 -5.21 -5.45 -1.32
CA ARG A 167 -4.25 -6.24 -2.09
C ARG A 167 -4.94 -7.30 -2.95
N ASN A 168 -6.01 -7.91 -2.45
CA ASN A 168 -6.81 -8.85 -3.22
C ASN A 168 -7.49 -8.17 -4.43
N PHE A 169 -8.08 -6.98 -4.25
CA PHE A 169 -8.65 -6.20 -5.36
C PHE A 169 -7.59 -5.85 -6.41
N MET A 170 -6.44 -5.33 -5.97
CA MET A 170 -5.35 -4.93 -6.86
C MET A 170 -4.73 -6.12 -7.60
N ALA A 171 -4.56 -7.25 -6.94
CA ALA A 171 -4.10 -8.49 -7.55
C ALA A 171 -5.05 -8.95 -8.66
N ARG A 172 -6.36 -8.98 -8.41
CA ARG A 172 -7.37 -9.35 -9.43
C ARG A 172 -7.36 -8.40 -10.61
N LEU A 173 -7.29 -7.09 -10.36
CA LEU A 173 -7.20 -6.08 -11.41
C LEU A 173 -5.99 -6.33 -12.30
N TYR A 174 -4.81 -6.51 -11.70
CA TYR A 174 -3.59 -6.71 -12.46
C TYR A 174 -3.53 -8.04 -13.21
N GLU A 175 -4.14 -9.09 -12.67
CA GLU A 175 -4.25 -10.36 -13.39
C GLU A 175 -5.22 -10.27 -14.57
N ARG A 176 -6.39 -9.63 -14.41
CA ARG A 176 -7.38 -9.49 -15.50
C ARG A 176 -6.93 -8.50 -16.58
N LYS A 177 -6.17 -7.46 -16.22
CA LYS A 177 -5.72 -6.39 -17.13
C LYS A 177 -4.20 -6.36 -17.30
N LYS A 178 -3.52 -7.51 -17.22
CA LYS A 178 -2.05 -7.63 -17.35
C LYS A 178 -1.50 -7.10 -18.68
N GLN A 179 -2.30 -7.13 -19.74
CA GLN A 179 -1.98 -6.58 -21.06
C GLN A 179 -1.97 -5.05 -21.10
N LEU A 180 -2.68 -4.40 -20.17
CA LEU A 180 -2.79 -2.96 -20.13
C LEU A 180 -1.62 -2.35 -19.36
N ALA A 181 -1.20 -1.19 -19.81
CA ALA A 181 -0.20 -0.37 -19.14
C ALA A 181 -0.86 0.45 -18.02
N ILE A 182 -1.58 -0.21 -17.12
CA ILE A 182 -2.16 0.44 -15.95
C ILE A 182 -1.09 0.54 -14.87
N ARG A 183 -0.85 1.74 -14.34
CA ARG A 183 0.00 1.99 -13.17
C ARG A 183 -0.87 2.56 -12.06
N LEU A 184 -1.41 1.67 -11.22
CA LEU A 184 -2.11 2.04 -10.00
C LEU A 184 -1.26 1.65 -8.79
N GLY A 185 -0.88 2.62 -7.97
CA GLY A 185 -0.29 2.29 -6.67
C GLY A 185 -1.29 1.48 -5.84
N LEU A 186 -0.78 0.66 -4.91
CA LEU A 186 -1.62 0.09 -3.86
C LEU A 186 -2.25 1.27 -3.11
N ARG A 187 -3.59 1.31 -3.06
CA ARG A 187 -4.28 2.51 -2.57
C ARG A 187 -4.05 2.72 -1.07
N TYR A 188 -3.75 1.65 -0.32
CA TYR A 188 -3.38 1.78 1.09
C TYR A 188 -2.00 2.42 1.28
N ASP A 189 -1.02 2.19 0.38
CA ASP A 189 0.29 2.86 0.39
C ASP A 189 0.15 4.38 0.17
N MET A 190 -0.98 4.85 -0.36
CA MET A 190 -1.22 6.27 -0.62
C MET A 190 -1.86 7.01 0.57
N LEU A 191 -2.22 6.30 1.64
CA LEU A 191 -2.86 6.91 2.82
C LEU A 191 -1.88 7.74 3.66
N ARG A 192 -0.59 7.42 3.59
CA ARG A 192 0.49 8.10 4.30
C ARG A 192 1.69 8.30 3.39
N GLU A 193 2.57 9.20 3.80
CA GLU A 193 3.80 9.50 3.07
C GLU A 193 4.69 8.26 2.97
N TRP A 194 5.30 8.10 1.79
CA TRP A 194 6.28 7.06 1.53
C TRP A 194 7.58 7.40 2.25
N GLU A 195 8.16 6.41 2.92
CA GLU A 195 9.49 6.55 3.47
C GLU A 195 10.51 6.64 2.33
N MET A 196 11.38 7.64 2.42
CA MET A 196 12.42 7.89 1.43
C MET A 196 13.76 7.38 1.94
N ASP A 197 14.57 6.84 1.05
CA ASP A 197 15.97 6.59 1.31
C ASP A 197 16.76 7.92 1.33
N GLY A 198 18.02 7.89 1.76
CA GLY A 198 18.91 9.06 1.75
C GLY A 198 19.29 9.58 0.35
N SER A 199 18.85 8.93 -0.72
CA SER A 199 18.92 9.43 -2.10
C SER A 199 17.58 10.04 -2.56
N ASN A 200 16.61 10.17 -1.64
CA ASN A 200 15.24 10.63 -1.89
C ASN A 200 14.45 9.71 -2.85
N HIS A 201 14.72 8.40 -2.80
CA HIS A 201 13.94 7.38 -3.49
C HIS A 201 13.00 6.67 -2.53
N PRO A 202 11.75 6.37 -2.93
CA PRO A 202 10.82 5.61 -2.09
C PRO A 202 11.40 4.24 -1.73
N LEU A 203 11.35 3.89 -0.44
CA LEU A 203 11.68 2.56 0.02
C LEU A 203 10.57 1.59 -0.37
N THR A 204 10.94 0.53 -1.08
CA THR A 204 9.99 -0.50 -1.54
C THR A 204 10.42 -1.88 -1.09
N VAL A 205 9.43 -2.72 -0.78
CA VAL A 205 9.63 -4.13 -0.46
C VAL A 205 8.93 -5.00 -1.50
N ALA A 206 9.67 -5.98 -2.01
CA ALA A 206 9.14 -6.91 -3.00
C ALA A 206 8.14 -7.89 -2.36
N SER A 207 7.01 -8.12 -3.03
CA SER A 207 6.10 -9.21 -2.69
C SER A 207 6.68 -10.53 -3.16
N LEU A 208 7.29 -11.27 -2.24
CA LEU A 208 7.90 -12.57 -2.49
C LEU A 208 6.87 -13.69 -2.23
N ALA A 209 6.97 -14.75 -3.05
CA ALA A 209 6.18 -15.96 -2.83
C ALA A 209 6.68 -16.67 -1.57
N PRO A 210 5.79 -17.30 -0.79
CA PRO A 210 6.23 -18.16 0.29
C PRO A 210 6.99 -19.38 -0.26
N PRO A 211 7.93 -19.96 0.52
CA PRO A 211 8.65 -21.17 0.12
C PRO A 211 7.70 -22.33 -0.18
N VAL A 212 7.96 -23.07 -1.25
CA VAL A 212 7.11 -24.19 -1.73
C VAL A 212 7.37 -25.48 -0.95
N ASP A 213 8.54 -25.62 -0.34
CA ASP A 213 9.07 -26.90 0.16
C ASP A 213 8.44 -27.42 1.46
N GLY A 214 7.25 -26.93 1.86
CA GLY A 214 6.54 -27.40 3.05
C GLY A 214 7.25 -27.10 4.38
N SER A 215 8.46 -26.53 4.36
CA SER A 215 9.20 -26.03 5.52
C SER A 215 8.67 -24.67 6.01
N ILE A 216 7.36 -24.42 5.81
CA ILE A 216 6.68 -23.28 6.42
C ILE A 216 6.66 -23.58 7.92
N GLN A 217 7.68 -23.11 8.63
CA GLN A 217 7.57 -22.93 10.06
C GLN A 217 6.46 -21.90 10.24
N VAL A 218 5.23 -22.39 10.48
CA VAL A 218 4.18 -21.55 11.02
C VAL A 218 4.78 -20.95 12.27
N PRO A 219 5.04 -19.63 12.31
CA PRO A 219 5.61 -19.02 13.49
C PRO A 219 4.71 -19.39 14.66
N ALA A 220 5.30 -19.82 15.78
CA ALA A 220 4.52 -20.20 16.95
C ALA A 220 3.46 -19.12 17.21
N ALA A 221 2.20 -19.54 17.37
CA ALA A 221 1.08 -18.61 17.46
C ALA A 221 1.44 -17.51 18.48
N PRO A 222 1.41 -16.23 18.08
CA PRO A 222 1.84 -15.17 18.95
C PRO A 222 1.00 -15.22 20.23
N ARG A 223 1.68 -15.23 21.39
CA ARG A 223 1.01 -15.32 22.69
C ARG A 223 0.61 -13.93 23.15
N VAL A 224 -0.61 -13.82 23.66
CA VAL A 224 -1.06 -12.61 24.35
C VAL A 224 -0.35 -12.53 25.70
N THR A 225 0.63 -11.63 25.83
CA THR A 225 1.50 -11.52 27.00
C THR A 225 0.74 -10.95 28.20
N SER A 226 -0.10 -9.93 28.00
CA SER A 226 -0.83 -9.29 29.09
C SER A 226 -2.12 -10.05 29.47
N GLU A 227 -2.32 -10.29 30.78
CA GLU A 227 -3.57 -10.90 31.30
C GLU A 227 -4.80 -10.06 30.94
N ARG A 228 -4.62 -8.75 30.92
CA ARG A 228 -5.64 -7.80 30.51
C ARG A 228 -6.06 -8.01 29.04
N ALA A 229 -5.11 -8.13 28.12
CA ALA A 229 -5.42 -8.41 26.73
C ALA A 229 -6.12 -9.78 26.56
N ARG A 230 -5.75 -10.78 27.38
CA ARG A 230 -6.45 -12.08 27.41
C ARG A 230 -7.91 -11.93 27.87
N ALA A 231 -8.16 -11.15 28.92
CA ALA A 231 -9.51 -10.89 29.42
C ALA A 231 -10.42 -10.24 28.37
N PHE A 232 -9.86 -9.40 27.50
CA PHE A 232 -10.60 -8.76 26.40
C PHE A 232 -10.64 -9.56 25.10
N GLY A 233 -10.05 -10.77 25.07
CA GLY A 233 -9.96 -11.56 23.84
C GLY A 233 -9.16 -10.87 22.73
N ARG A 234 -8.25 -9.95 23.08
CA ARG A 234 -7.44 -9.18 22.13
C ARG A 234 -6.59 -10.12 21.28
N ARG A 235 -6.53 -9.87 19.97
CA ARG A 235 -5.60 -10.56 19.07
C ARG A 235 -4.15 -10.28 19.50
N ALA A 236 -3.32 -11.33 19.55
CA ALA A 236 -1.90 -11.16 19.83
C ALA A 236 -1.20 -10.37 18.70
N LEU A 237 -0.15 -9.62 19.06
CA LEU A 237 0.68 -8.93 18.08
C LEU A 237 1.34 -9.96 17.15
N MET A 238 1.27 -9.73 15.85
CA MET A 238 1.95 -10.54 14.85
C MET A 238 3.17 -9.74 14.33
N PRO A 239 4.40 -10.02 14.78
CA PRO A 239 5.58 -9.22 14.40
C PRO A 239 5.84 -9.21 12.89
N ASN A 240 5.47 -10.31 12.22
CA ASN A 240 5.57 -10.49 10.77
C ASN A 240 4.28 -10.10 10.04
N VAL A 241 3.41 -9.25 10.62
CA VAL A 241 2.12 -8.86 10.01
C VAL A 241 2.30 -8.24 8.63
N VAL A 242 3.26 -7.31 8.48
CA VAL A 242 3.49 -6.64 7.19
C VAL A 242 4.00 -7.64 6.16
N ALA A 243 5.01 -8.44 6.50
CA ALA A 243 5.52 -9.50 5.63
C ALA A 243 4.42 -10.48 5.20
N THR A 244 3.50 -10.81 6.11
CA THR A 244 2.33 -11.67 5.83
C THR A 244 1.37 -11.01 4.86
N LEU A 245 1.02 -9.74 5.08
CA LEU A 245 0.07 -9.00 4.23
C LEU A 245 0.62 -8.75 2.82
N ILE A 246 1.92 -8.50 2.69
CA ILE A 246 2.54 -8.18 1.40
C ILE A 246 3.04 -9.42 0.63
N ALA A 247 2.92 -10.62 1.20
CA ALA A 247 3.34 -11.85 0.54
C ALA A 247 2.63 -12.03 -0.81
N ALA A 248 3.35 -12.57 -1.80
CA ALA A 248 2.75 -12.98 -3.05
C ALA A 248 1.97 -14.30 -2.85
N PRO A 249 1.01 -14.63 -3.72
CA PRO A 249 0.35 -15.93 -3.68
C PRO A 249 1.36 -17.09 -3.82
N PRO A 250 1.00 -18.32 -3.41
CA PRO A 250 1.83 -19.50 -3.65
C PRO A 250 2.20 -19.63 -5.15
N GLY A 251 3.47 -19.85 -5.45
CA GLY A 251 3.99 -19.84 -6.83
C GLY A 251 4.35 -18.44 -7.38
N GLY A 252 4.02 -17.37 -6.64
CA GLY A 252 4.34 -15.99 -6.99
C GLY A 252 3.38 -15.35 -8.00
N TRP A 253 3.72 -14.14 -8.42
CA TRP A 253 2.95 -13.40 -9.43
C TRP A 253 3.16 -13.97 -10.83
N THR A 254 2.11 -13.97 -11.66
CA THR A 254 2.15 -14.57 -13.00
C THR A 254 3.13 -13.91 -13.95
N THR A 255 3.40 -12.60 -13.76
CA THR A 255 4.32 -11.84 -14.61
C THR A 255 5.22 -10.92 -13.79
N HIS A 256 6.38 -10.58 -14.34
CA HIS A 256 7.25 -9.54 -13.79
C HIS A 256 6.51 -8.21 -13.62
N ALA A 257 5.64 -7.83 -14.57
CA ALA A 257 4.90 -6.59 -14.50
C ALA A 257 3.95 -6.55 -13.29
N VAL A 258 3.20 -7.63 -13.05
CA VAL A 258 2.33 -7.76 -11.87
C VAL A 258 3.17 -7.70 -10.60
N ARG A 259 4.30 -8.42 -10.54
CA ARG A 259 5.21 -8.40 -9.39
C ARG A 259 5.70 -7.00 -9.04
N GLU A 260 6.11 -6.22 -10.04
CA GLU A 260 6.58 -4.85 -9.83
C GLU A 260 5.47 -3.92 -9.33
N ARG A 261 4.24 -4.10 -9.83
CA ARG A 261 3.09 -3.30 -9.45
C ARG A 261 2.50 -3.67 -8.08
N MET A 262 2.74 -4.90 -7.62
CA MET A 262 2.31 -5.39 -6.31
C MET A 262 3.33 -5.15 -5.19
N LYS A 263 4.48 -4.52 -5.51
CA LYS A 263 5.47 -4.08 -4.50
C LYS A 263 4.83 -3.13 -3.49
N HIS A 264 5.23 -3.28 -2.24
CA HIS A 264 4.80 -2.42 -1.14
C HIS A 264 5.73 -1.22 -1.02
N HIS A 265 5.19 -0.01 -0.94
CA HIS A 265 5.95 1.17 -0.53
C HIS A 265 5.88 1.28 0.99
N ILE A 266 7.02 1.37 1.66
CA ILE A 266 7.06 1.52 3.11
C ILE A 266 6.44 2.87 3.46
N THR A 267 5.48 2.87 4.40
CA THR A 267 4.79 4.08 4.83
C THR A 267 4.71 4.18 6.34
N ALA A 268 4.42 5.37 6.84
CA ALA A 268 4.13 5.57 8.26
C ALA A 268 2.90 4.77 8.77
N LEU A 269 2.03 4.26 7.88
CA LEU A 269 0.91 3.40 8.26
C LEU A 269 1.40 2.07 8.85
N ASP A 270 2.51 1.55 8.34
CA ASP A 270 3.07 0.25 8.74
C ASP A 270 3.48 0.24 10.22
N SER A 271 3.90 1.40 10.73
CA SER A 271 4.24 1.58 12.15
C SER A 271 3.07 1.27 13.10
N TYR A 272 1.83 1.49 12.65
CA TYR A 272 0.66 1.21 13.47
C TYR A 272 0.42 -0.29 13.62
N LEU A 273 0.78 -1.09 12.61
CA LEU A 273 0.55 -2.54 12.60
C LEU A 273 1.48 -3.27 13.59
N VAL A 274 2.59 -2.64 13.95
CA VAL A 274 3.63 -3.21 14.83
C VAL A 274 3.64 -2.61 16.24
N LEU A 275 2.59 -1.87 16.63
CA LEU A 275 2.47 -1.29 17.97
C LEU A 275 2.41 -2.37 19.05
N THR A 276 3.34 -2.29 20.01
CA THR A 276 3.40 -3.21 21.15
C THR A 276 2.55 -2.74 22.33
N ASP A 277 2.21 -3.68 23.22
CA ASP A 277 1.51 -3.38 24.47
C ASP A 277 2.30 -2.36 25.32
N GLU A 278 3.63 -2.51 25.38
CA GLU A 278 4.53 -1.68 26.18
C GLU A 278 4.63 -0.25 25.64
N GLN A 279 4.68 -0.10 24.30
CA GLN A 279 4.70 1.22 23.66
C GLN A 279 3.43 2.01 23.98
N VAL A 280 2.27 1.37 23.86
CA VAL A 280 0.98 2.01 24.13
C VAL A 280 0.80 2.28 25.62
N ALA A 281 1.25 1.38 26.50
CA ALA A 281 1.21 1.58 27.94
C ALA A 281 2.05 2.77 28.40
N ALA A 282 3.15 3.09 27.70
CA ALA A 282 3.99 4.25 28.00
C ALA A 282 3.40 5.60 27.57
N TRP A 283 2.36 5.60 26.74
CA TRP A 283 1.71 6.84 26.27
C TRP A 283 0.84 7.47 27.37
N ASN A 284 0.79 8.80 27.39
CA ASN A 284 -0.21 9.50 28.22
C ASN A 284 -1.63 9.34 27.61
N ASP A 285 -2.65 9.65 28.41
CA ASP A 285 -4.06 9.45 28.04
C ASP A 285 -4.46 10.20 26.75
N GLU A 286 -3.99 11.44 26.60
CA GLU A 286 -4.25 12.26 25.42
C GLU A 286 -3.65 11.64 24.15
N THR A 287 -2.43 11.09 24.26
CA THR A 287 -1.74 10.43 23.15
C THR A 287 -2.47 9.14 22.77
N VAL A 288 -2.91 8.33 23.74
CA VAL A 288 -3.70 7.11 23.45
C VAL A 288 -4.99 7.47 22.71
N LEU A 289 -5.72 8.48 23.18
CA LEU A 289 -6.97 8.92 22.55
C LEU A 289 -6.73 9.49 21.14
N GLY A 290 -5.72 10.36 20.99
CA GLY A 290 -5.35 10.96 19.71
C GLY A 290 -4.90 9.92 18.69
N MET A 291 -4.05 8.98 19.10
CA MET A 291 -3.58 7.88 18.24
C MET A 291 -4.70 6.93 17.88
N CYS A 292 -5.59 6.59 18.82
CA CYS A 292 -6.77 5.78 18.53
C CYS A 292 -7.67 6.46 17.48
N ALA A 293 -7.98 7.75 17.65
CA ALA A 293 -8.74 8.51 16.66
C ALA A 293 -8.06 8.52 15.28
N GLN A 294 -6.75 8.74 15.25
CA GLN A 294 -5.98 8.80 14.02
C GLN A 294 -5.95 7.45 13.30
N VAL A 295 -5.74 6.35 14.01
CA VAL A 295 -5.69 5.01 13.43
C VAL A 295 -7.05 4.60 12.87
N VAL A 296 -8.13 4.84 13.61
CA VAL A 296 -9.48 4.49 13.15
C VAL A 296 -9.88 5.31 11.92
N LEU A 297 -9.49 6.59 11.87
CA LEU A 297 -9.68 7.42 10.68
C LEU A 297 -8.95 6.87 9.44
N GLN A 298 -7.70 6.41 9.62
CA GLN A 298 -6.93 5.80 8.53
C GLN A 298 -7.57 4.51 8.02
N TRP A 299 -8.09 3.69 8.94
CA TRP A 299 -8.88 2.50 8.56
C TRP A 299 -10.15 2.87 7.78
N GLN A 300 -10.87 3.93 8.16
CA GLN A 300 -12.04 4.38 7.39
C GLN A 300 -11.67 4.80 5.96
N TRP A 301 -10.57 5.54 5.79
CA TRP A 301 -10.09 5.92 4.46
C TRP A 301 -9.68 4.70 3.63
N LEU A 302 -9.06 3.70 4.27
CA LEU A 302 -8.77 2.43 3.63
C LEU A 302 -10.04 1.71 3.15
N ARG A 303 -11.06 1.63 4.02
CA ARG A 303 -12.34 1.00 3.68
C ARG A 303 -13.05 1.72 2.53
N GLU A 304 -13.00 3.05 2.50
CA GLU A 304 -13.54 3.84 1.39
C GLU A 304 -12.80 3.55 0.08
N ASN A 305 -11.46 3.52 0.12
CA ASN A 305 -10.65 3.16 -1.04
C ASN A 305 -10.96 1.76 -1.56
N ASN A 306 -11.20 0.79 -0.66
CA ASN A 306 -11.58 -0.57 -1.04
C ASN A 306 -12.95 -0.61 -1.71
N ARG A 307 -13.93 0.12 -1.17
CA ARG A 307 -15.25 0.27 -1.81
C ARG A 307 -15.14 0.84 -3.21
N MET A 308 -14.36 1.91 -3.40
CA MET A 308 -14.12 2.47 -4.73
C MET A 308 -13.48 1.45 -5.69
N LEU A 309 -12.53 0.64 -5.22
CA LEU A 309 -11.91 -0.40 -6.04
C LEU A 309 -12.90 -1.52 -6.41
N GLU A 310 -13.79 -1.89 -5.50
CA GLU A 310 -14.88 -2.86 -5.75
C GLU A 310 -15.87 -2.34 -6.80
N GLU A 311 -16.28 -1.07 -6.69
CA GLU A 311 -17.12 -0.41 -7.69
C GLU A 311 -16.43 -0.35 -9.06
N MET A 312 -15.13 -0.03 -9.08
CA MET A 312 -14.32 -0.09 -10.29
C MET A 312 -14.24 -1.52 -10.86
N GLU A 313 -14.12 -2.56 -10.02
CA GLU A 313 -14.13 -3.96 -10.48
C GLU A 313 -15.44 -4.33 -11.17
N THR A 314 -16.56 -3.79 -10.70
CA THR A 314 -17.88 -4.10 -11.25
C THR A 314 -18.20 -3.32 -12.52
N MET A 315 -17.83 -2.04 -12.59
CA MET A 315 -18.29 -1.13 -13.65
C MET A 315 -17.17 -0.44 -14.44
N GLY A 316 -15.99 -0.26 -13.83
CA GLY A 316 -14.96 0.68 -14.32
C GLY A 316 -13.75 0.04 -15.00
N TRP A 317 -13.55 -1.28 -14.91
CA TRP A 317 -12.38 -1.92 -15.54
C TRP A 317 -12.44 -1.89 -17.07
N GLU A 318 -13.64 -1.80 -17.65
CA GLU A 318 -13.83 -1.62 -19.09
C GLU A 318 -13.40 -0.23 -19.55
N GLU A 319 -13.59 0.80 -18.71
CA GLU A 319 -13.16 2.18 -19.01
C GLU A 319 -11.63 2.34 -18.99
N LEU A 320 -10.89 1.38 -18.42
CA LEU A 320 -9.43 1.41 -18.35
C LEU A 320 -8.73 0.94 -19.65
N GLU A 321 -9.49 0.61 -20.71
CA GLU A 321 -9.00 0.02 -21.97
C GLU A 321 -8.23 0.96 -22.91
N GLY A 322 -7.68 2.06 -22.39
CA GLY A 322 -6.77 2.91 -23.16
C GLY A 322 -5.57 2.12 -23.66
N SER A 323 -5.31 2.18 -24.98
CA SER A 323 -4.18 1.45 -25.56
C SER A 323 -2.85 2.04 -25.07
N LYS A 324 -1.77 1.23 -25.12
CA LYS A 324 -0.41 1.69 -24.77
C LYS A 324 0.01 2.94 -25.56
N GLU A 325 -0.53 3.09 -26.77
CA GLU A 325 -0.25 4.19 -27.71
C GLU A 325 -1.00 5.47 -27.33
N GLU A 326 -2.08 5.35 -26.56
CA GLU A 326 -2.90 6.45 -26.05
C GLU A 326 -2.42 6.93 -24.66
N CYS A 327 -1.53 6.18 -24.01
CA CYS A 327 -0.99 6.52 -22.69
C CYS A 327 0.15 7.55 -22.81
N GLU A 328 -0.15 8.83 -22.59
CA GLU A 328 0.80 9.96 -22.68
C GLU A 328 2.11 9.73 -21.89
N TRP A 329 2.02 9.13 -20.70
CA TRP A 329 3.21 8.85 -19.87
C TRP A 329 4.18 7.84 -20.49
N ILE A 330 3.69 6.90 -21.32
CA ILE A 330 4.52 5.92 -22.04
C ILE A 330 5.26 6.62 -23.18
N LEU A 331 4.57 7.57 -23.83
CA LEU A 331 5.17 8.41 -24.85
C LEU A 331 6.24 9.33 -24.23
N GLU A 332 6.02 9.84 -23.02
CA GLU A 332 7.02 10.62 -22.28
C GLU A 332 8.24 9.79 -21.85
N GLU A 333 8.05 8.57 -21.34
CA GLU A 333 9.17 7.69 -20.95
C GLU A 333 9.99 7.23 -22.18
N GLY A 334 9.33 6.99 -23.32
CA GLY A 334 9.99 6.70 -24.58
C GLY A 334 10.78 7.89 -25.14
N ARG A 335 10.24 9.12 -25.02
CA ARG A 335 10.91 10.36 -25.44
C ARG A 335 12.14 10.68 -24.59
N SER A 336 12.08 10.44 -23.27
CA SER A 336 13.23 10.70 -22.40
C SER A 336 14.40 9.75 -22.67
N LYS A 337 14.12 8.51 -23.08
CA LYS A 337 15.13 7.50 -23.42
C LYS A 337 15.66 7.61 -24.87
N GLY A 338 14.91 8.22 -25.79
CA GLY A 338 15.28 8.39 -27.19
C GLY A 338 16.16 9.61 -27.53
N GLY A 339 16.41 10.51 -26.57
CA GLY A 339 17.07 11.80 -26.80
C GLY A 339 18.60 11.79 -26.98
N THR A 340 19.25 10.62 -26.97
CA THR A 340 20.74 10.51 -27.05
C THR A 340 21.21 9.78 -28.31
N GLY A 341 20.48 9.92 -29.42
CA GLY A 341 20.93 9.47 -30.74
C GLY A 341 21.76 10.55 -31.43
N GLY A 342 23.07 10.58 -31.16
CA GLY A 342 24.03 11.45 -31.83
C GLY A 342 23.94 11.31 -33.34
N GLY A 343 23.56 12.41 -34.01
CA GLY A 343 23.62 12.53 -35.46
C GLY A 343 25.05 12.39 -35.93
N LYS A 344 25.39 11.26 -36.56
CA LYS A 344 26.55 11.19 -37.45
C LYS A 344 26.22 12.02 -38.69
N VAL A 345 26.67 13.27 -38.68
CA VAL A 345 26.81 14.09 -39.88
C VAL A 345 27.69 13.32 -40.87
N LYS A 346 27.10 12.85 -41.97
CA LYS A 346 27.88 12.45 -43.14
C LYS A 346 28.42 13.74 -43.76
N VAL A 347 29.68 14.03 -43.51
CA VAL A 347 30.45 14.97 -44.34
C VAL A 347 30.64 14.26 -45.68
N LYS A 348 29.87 14.69 -46.67
CA LYS A 348 30.00 14.26 -48.06
C LYS A 348 30.55 15.44 -48.84
N ASP A 349 31.63 15.17 -49.56
CA ASP A 349 32.07 15.82 -50.78
C ASP A 349 32.55 17.27 -50.65
N LEU A 350 33.86 17.40 -50.45
CA LEU A 350 34.65 18.59 -50.78
C LEU A 350 35.70 18.13 -51.79
N GLU A 351 35.32 18.10 -53.06
CA GLU A 351 36.25 18.17 -54.19
C GLU A 351 35.50 18.73 -55.42
N ASP A 352 36.23 19.61 -56.11
CA ASP A 352 36.03 20.17 -57.45
C ASP A 352 35.13 21.41 -57.69
N GLY A 353 35.82 22.55 -57.87
CA GLY A 353 35.80 23.19 -59.20
C GLY A 353 35.65 24.72 -59.26
N LYS A 354 36.77 25.47 -59.19
CA LYS A 354 37.31 26.38 -60.23
C LYS A 354 38.30 27.40 -59.69
#